data_AF-A0A8K0DC25-F1
#
_entry.id   AF-A0A8K0DC25-F1
#
_cell.length_a   1.000
_cell.length_b   1.000
_cell.length_c   1.000
_cell.angle_alpha   90.00
_cell.angle_beta   90.00
_cell.angle_gamma   90.00
#
_symmetry.space_group_name_H-M   'P 1'
#
loop_
_entity.id
_entity.type
_entity.pdbx_description
1 polymer ?
#
loop_
_entity_poly.entity_id
_entity_poly.type
_entity_poly.pdbx_seq_one_letter_code
_entity_poly.pdbx_strand_id
1 'polypeptide(L)'
;MHNELNDVTKNFINSQLRNVNKTNGKRWTTEDKAFALSLYKRSPRLYRYLENQFELPSIRTLKTVLSKIPFASGLNPAILNYLKTQVSQMTELEKFVTIAFDEISLAKGFYYEGNKQTICGFEDLGHLGKTSRPANHALVIMLRGIKRSFKQVLGYYFTSSVISTIHLKHIITNTIKELQNIGLKVIATICDQGTTNQAALSALCNETNKNGGGYDFIINNQTVFVIYDVPHLLKNTRNCLIKCKIEFGLNKFAKLGHIQNAYELDQKVRTYKQLRKLKQHYFNFADSYIKMKVKIAAQQLSESVAAAIETFTAVGLMPTEALHTAEFVHQIDKIFDSLNDFTIFIDAIDPVQNQDCEVMDSMLYDMPQFSADDLIENQASAYVAGYILKALSLPDCVACQNQFLSKDVSRNHIFVNFKEFYDDNRLLYANDNIIELVKRIHICGYEFLDKHGQESDLENKIKHLYQNHFKIDNCCSEHNFNEIIVDKCVTLIIYKYVREKHEDKKNKPSKGHTIKMKRFQNAH
;
A
#
# COMPACT_ATOMS: atom_id res chain seq x y z
N MET A 1 -14.88 28.20 -20.42
CA MET A 1 -14.09 27.04 -20.89
C MET A 1 -12.58 27.26 -20.98
N HIS A 2 -12.02 28.08 -21.89
CA HIS A 2 -10.55 28.16 -22.05
C HIS A 2 -9.79 28.71 -20.81
N ASN A 3 -10.45 29.51 -19.97
CA ASN A 3 -9.85 30.06 -18.74
C ASN A 3 -10.07 29.21 -17.48
N GLU A 4 -10.85 28.13 -17.55
CA GLU A 4 -11.17 27.27 -16.38
C GLU A 4 -10.37 25.96 -16.38
N LEU A 5 -9.76 25.59 -17.51
CA LEU A 5 -8.93 24.39 -17.62
C LEU A 5 -7.52 24.67 -17.10
N ASN A 6 -7.00 23.77 -16.26
CA ASN A 6 -5.60 23.81 -15.84
C ASN A 6 -4.66 23.58 -17.04
N ASP A 7 -3.41 24.03 -16.92
CA ASP A 7 -2.44 24.02 -18.03
C ASP A 7 -2.10 22.61 -18.50
N VAL A 8 -2.10 21.62 -17.59
CA VAL A 8 -1.85 20.22 -17.92
C VAL A 8 -2.96 19.67 -18.83
N THR A 9 -4.22 19.95 -18.51
CA THR A 9 -5.37 19.52 -19.31
C THR A 9 -5.39 20.21 -20.67
N LYS A 10 -5.08 21.52 -20.72
CA LYS A 10 -4.91 22.25 -21.99
C LYS A 10 -3.83 21.60 -22.85
N ASN A 11 -2.67 21.33 -22.27
CA ASN A 11 -1.55 20.69 -22.95
C ASN A 11 -1.90 19.30 -23.45
N PHE A 12 -2.61 18.50 -22.64
CA PHE A 12 -3.07 17.18 -23.03
C PHE A 12 -4.03 17.24 -24.23
N ILE A 13 -5.08 18.08 -24.17
CA ILE A 13 -6.05 18.25 -25.26
C ILE A 13 -5.34 18.73 -26.53
N ASN A 14 -4.47 19.73 -26.42
CA ASN A 14 -3.67 20.21 -27.55
C ASN A 14 -2.79 19.09 -28.14
N SER A 15 -2.24 18.22 -27.29
CA SER A 15 -1.46 17.06 -27.72
C SER A 15 -2.28 16.05 -28.52
N GLN A 16 -3.53 15.79 -28.10
CA GLN A 16 -4.47 14.93 -28.82
C GLN A 16 -4.78 15.52 -30.20
N LEU A 17 -5.18 16.81 -30.25
CA LEU A 17 -5.54 17.50 -31.49
C LEU A 17 -4.37 17.55 -32.49
N ARG A 18 -3.13 17.72 -32.01
CA ARG A 18 -1.93 17.74 -32.87
C ARG A 18 -1.63 16.40 -33.55
N ASN A 19 -2.05 15.29 -32.94
CA ASN A 19 -1.65 13.95 -33.36
C ASN A 19 -2.81 13.10 -33.91
N VAL A 20 -4.07 13.53 -33.74
CA VAL A 20 -5.27 12.78 -34.18
C VAL A 20 -5.28 12.47 -35.68
N ASN A 21 -4.80 13.40 -36.52
CA ASN A 21 -4.79 13.22 -37.98
C ASN A 21 -3.53 12.50 -38.51
N LYS A 22 -2.66 12.01 -37.62
CA LYS A 22 -1.38 11.41 -38.01
C LYS A 22 -1.37 9.93 -37.70
N THR A 23 -1.29 9.12 -38.74
CA THR A 23 -1.08 7.67 -38.59
C THR A 23 0.37 7.35 -38.19
N ASN A 24 1.34 8.08 -38.75
CA ASN A 24 2.78 7.93 -38.49
C ASN A 24 3.44 9.27 -38.12
N GLY A 25 4.61 9.22 -37.46
CA GLY A 25 5.43 10.42 -37.21
C GLY A 25 4.87 11.40 -36.18
N LYS A 26 4.12 10.90 -35.18
CA LYS A 26 3.59 11.69 -34.06
C LYS A 26 4.73 12.39 -33.31
N ARG A 27 4.60 13.69 -33.06
CA ARG A 27 5.62 14.51 -32.39
C ARG A 27 5.14 14.86 -30.99
N TRP A 28 6.00 14.59 -30.01
CA TRP A 28 5.71 14.77 -28.59
C TRP A 28 6.63 15.82 -27.98
N THR A 29 6.05 16.80 -27.28
CA THR A 29 6.81 17.79 -26.51
C THR A 29 7.43 17.15 -25.27
N THR A 30 8.31 17.87 -24.57
CA THR A 30 8.88 17.42 -23.30
C THR A 30 7.81 17.29 -22.22
N GLU A 31 6.84 18.20 -22.21
CA GLU A 31 5.69 18.18 -21.29
C GLU A 31 4.78 16.98 -21.56
N ASP A 32 4.50 16.68 -22.83
CA ASP A 32 3.72 15.49 -23.22
C ASP A 32 4.40 14.22 -22.71
N LYS A 33 5.71 14.11 -22.91
CA LYS A 33 6.51 12.96 -22.46
C LYS A 33 6.56 12.87 -20.94
N ALA A 34 6.67 14.00 -20.24
CA ALA A 34 6.70 14.03 -18.77
C ALA A 34 5.34 13.61 -18.18
N PHE A 35 4.24 14.13 -18.73
CA PHE A 35 2.89 13.75 -18.34
C PHE A 35 2.64 12.26 -18.61
N ALA A 36 2.92 11.79 -19.82
CA ALA A 36 2.79 10.39 -20.20
C ALA A 36 3.66 9.47 -19.33
N LEU A 37 4.90 9.88 -19.04
CA LEU A 37 5.80 9.14 -18.16
C LEU A 37 5.25 9.07 -16.73
N SER A 38 4.64 10.16 -16.23
CA SER A 38 4.01 10.17 -14.90
C SER A 38 2.85 9.18 -14.81
N LEU A 39 2.01 9.09 -15.84
CA LEU A 39 0.91 8.11 -15.94
C LEU A 39 1.47 6.68 -16.01
N TYR A 40 2.46 6.45 -16.88
CA TYR A 40 3.11 5.15 -17.04
C TYR A 40 3.78 4.67 -15.75
N LYS A 41 4.43 5.57 -14.98
CA LYS A 41 5.08 5.22 -13.71
C LYS A 41 4.10 4.90 -12.58
N ARG A 42 2.92 5.53 -12.57
CA ARG A 42 1.85 5.23 -11.60
C ARG A 42 1.17 3.90 -11.90
N SER A 43 0.81 3.66 -13.17
CA SER A 43 0.21 2.40 -13.59
C SER A 43 0.53 2.12 -15.06
N PRO A 44 1.52 1.24 -15.34
CA PRO A 44 1.81 0.79 -16.69
C PRO A 44 0.61 0.13 -17.37
N ARG A 45 -0.30 -0.47 -16.59
CA ARG A 45 -1.51 -1.14 -17.09
C ARG A 45 -2.52 -0.11 -17.59
N LEU A 46 -2.82 0.88 -16.75
CA LEU A 46 -3.73 1.95 -17.12
C LEU A 46 -3.17 2.71 -18.32
N TYR A 47 -1.85 2.93 -18.38
CA TYR A 47 -1.23 3.58 -19.52
C TYR A 47 -1.47 2.85 -20.84
N ARG A 48 -1.27 1.52 -20.89
CA ARG A 48 -1.54 0.72 -22.10
C ARG A 48 -3.01 0.75 -22.50
N TYR A 49 -3.92 0.77 -21.52
CA TYR A 49 -5.33 0.92 -21.79
C TYR A 49 -5.65 2.30 -22.40
N LEU A 50 -5.10 3.36 -21.82
CA LEU A 50 -5.27 4.72 -22.31
C LEU A 50 -4.62 4.92 -23.69
N GLU A 51 -3.52 4.24 -23.99
CA GLU A 51 -2.84 4.29 -25.30
C GLU A 51 -3.73 3.77 -26.44
N ASN A 52 -4.73 2.93 -26.15
CA ASN A 52 -5.71 2.47 -27.14
C ASN A 52 -6.80 3.51 -27.44
N GLN A 53 -7.09 4.42 -26.50
CA GLN A 53 -8.17 5.39 -26.59
C GLN A 53 -7.65 6.81 -26.89
N PHE A 54 -6.43 7.10 -26.46
CA PHE A 54 -5.80 8.40 -26.55
C PHE A 54 -4.48 8.32 -27.30
N GLU A 55 -4.16 9.42 -27.96
CA GLU A 55 -2.89 9.64 -28.60
C GLU A 55 -1.80 9.86 -27.54
N LEU A 56 -1.06 8.80 -27.22
CA LEU A 56 0.00 8.81 -26.21
C LEU A 56 1.36 8.37 -26.79
N PRO A 57 2.49 8.84 -26.21
CA PRO A 57 3.81 8.36 -26.59
C PRO A 57 3.97 6.86 -26.39
N SER A 58 4.63 6.18 -27.32
CA SER A 58 4.91 4.75 -27.15
C SER A 58 5.76 4.48 -25.90
N ILE A 59 5.58 3.30 -25.29
CA ILE A 59 6.40 2.85 -24.16
C ILE A 59 7.91 2.89 -24.50
N ARG A 60 8.27 2.58 -25.76
CA ARG A 60 9.66 2.67 -26.24
C ARG A 60 10.19 4.10 -26.12
N THR A 61 9.41 5.09 -26.56
CA THR A 61 9.75 6.51 -26.43
C THR A 61 9.95 6.89 -24.96
N LEU A 62 9.06 6.46 -24.07
CA LEU A 62 9.19 6.73 -22.62
C LEU A 62 10.44 6.10 -22.02
N LYS A 63 10.78 4.85 -22.41
CA LYS A 63 12.02 4.18 -21.98
C LYS A 63 13.26 4.91 -22.50
N THR A 64 13.25 5.43 -23.73
CA THR A 64 14.35 6.24 -24.28
C THR A 64 14.48 7.59 -23.56
N VAL A 65 13.39 8.18 -23.09
CA VAL A 65 13.47 9.40 -22.24
C VAL A 65 14.11 9.07 -20.91
N LEU A 66 13.70 7.97 -20.26
CA LEU A 66 14.29 7.52 -19.00
C LEU A 66 15.78 7.18 -19.13
N SER A 67 16.19 6.56 -20.22
CA SER A 67 17.60 6.17 -20.43
C SER A 67 18.55 7.35 -20.56
N LYS A 68 18.04 8.57 -20.79
CA LYS A 68 18.85 9.80 -20.83
C LYS A 68 19.21 10.31 -19.43
N ILE A 69 18.54 9.84 -18.38
CA ILE A 69 18.83 10.25 -17.01
C ILE A 69 19.85 9.26 -16.44
N PRO A 70 21.11 9.68 -16.21
CA PRO A 70 22.11 8.80 -15.66
C PRO A 70 21.80 8.52 -14.19
N PHE A 71 21.64 7.25 -13.87
CA PHE A 71 21.63 6.75 -12.50
C PHE A 71 22.86 5.88 -12.31
N ALA A 72 23.80 6.38 -11.53
CA ALA A 72 25.00 5.69 -11.12
C ALA A 72 25.05 5.63 -9.59
N SER A 73 25.77 4.66 -9.05
CA SER A 73 26.02 4.53 -7.62
C SER A 73 26.76 5.76 -7.09
N GLY A 74 26.39 6.22 -5.91
CA GLY A 74 26.81 7.48 -5.32
C GLY A 74 25.73 8.56 -5.33
N LEU A 75 26.13 9.78 -4.99
CA LEU A 75 25.25 10.95 -5.07
C LEU A 75 25.00 11.31 -6.53
N ASN A 76 23.75 11.57 -6.90
CA ASN A 76 23.39 11.89 -8.27
C ASN A 76 23.59 13.40 -8.55
N PRO A 77 24.54 13.80 -9.42
CA PRO A 77 24.81 15.20 -9.69
C PRO A 77 23.62 15.95 -10.32
N ALA A 78 22.80 15.27 -11.12
CA ALA A 78 21.62 15.89 -11.71
C ALA A 78 20.58 16.28 -10.64
N ILE A 79 20.44 15.45 -9.60
CA ILE A 79 19.56 15.73 -8.46
C ILE A 79 20.14 16.88 -7.63
N LEU A 80 21.44 16.88 -7.36
CA LEU A 80 22.10 17.97 -6.63
C LEU A 80 21.99 19.32 -7.35
N ASN A 81 22.17 19.34 -8.67
CA ASN A 81 21.99 20.54 -9.49
C ASN A 81 20.54 21.04 -9.45
N TYR A 82 19.56 20.14 -9.54
CA TYR A 82 18.16 20.50 -9.40
C TYR A 82 17.85 21.10 -8.02
N LEU A 83 18.36 20.47 -6.95
CA LEU A 83 18.22 21.00 -5.59
C LEU A 83 18.83 22.39 -5.47
N LYS A 84 19.98 22.66 -6.09
CA LYS A 84 20.59 24.00 -6.12
C LYS A 84 19.69 25.06 -6.73
N THR A 85 19.00 24.74 -7.82
CA THR A 85 18.01 25.66 -8.43
C THR A 85 16.79 25.87 -7.52
N GLN A 86 16.38 24.85 -6.76
CA GLN A 86 15.26 25.00 -5.82
C GLN A 86 15.65 25.81 -4.59
N VAL A 87 16.86 25.62 -4.08
CA VAL A 87 17.36 26.28 -2.86
C VAL A 87 17.51 27.79 -3.04
N SER A 88 17.80 28.27 -4.26
CA SER A 88 17.84 29.71 -4.53
C SER A 88 16.47 30.40 -4.38
N GLN A 89 15.39 29.64 -4.47
CA GLN A 89 14.01 30.13 -4.30
C GLN A 89 13.48 29.90 -2.87
N MET A 90 14.23 29.24 -2.00
CA MET A 90 13.81 28.92 -0.63
C MET A 90 14.15 30.05 0.34
N THR A 91 13.25 30.27 1.30
CA THR A 91 13.51 31.12 2.47
C THR A 91 14.53 30.47 3.41
N GLU A 92 15.16 31.27 4.29
CA GLU A 92 16.18 30.76 5.22
C GLU A 92 15.69 29.62 6.14
N LEU A 93 14.41 29.64 6.51
CA LEU A 93 13.80 28.59 7.33
C LEU A 93 13.50 27.31 6.54
N GLU A 94 13.25 27.42 5.23
CA GLU A 94 12.98 26.26 4.38
C GLU A 94 14.24 25.48 4.00
N LYS A 95 15.42 26.09 4.16
CA LYS A 95 16.73 25.47 3.92
C LYS A 95 17.11 24.44 4.99
N PHE A 96 16.36 24.37 6.10
CA PHE A 96 16.59 23.40 7.17
C PHE A 96 16.12 22.00 6.78
N VAL A 97 17.06 21.04 6.83
CA VAL A 97 16.86 19.67 6.34
C VAL A 97 17.46 18.64 7.29
N THR A 98 16.97 17.41 7.21
CA THR A 98 17.57 16.22 7.81
C THR A 98 17.96 15.22 6.73
N ILE A 99 18.92 14.35 7.05
CA ILE A 99 19.34 13.27 6.18
C ILE A 99 19.00 11.95 6.87
N ALA A 100 18.22 11.11 6.19
CA ALA A 100 17.94 9.75 6.61
C ALA A 100 18.72 8.76 5.74
N PHE A 101 19.25 7.69 6.33
CA PHE A 101 19.88 6.63 5.57
C PHE A 101 19.56 5.26 6.17
N ASP A 102 19.39 4.28 5.29
CA ASP A 102 19.07 2.90 5.65
C ASP A 102 19.56 1.92 4.57
N GLU A 103 19.72 0.66 4.94
CA GLU A 103 20.15 -0.42 4.04
C GLU A 103 18.96 -1.26 3.56
N ILE A 104 18.93 -1.54 2.26
CA ILE A 104 17.93 -2.41 1.63
C ILE A 104 18.60 -3.71 1.24
N SER A 105 18.05 -4.85 1.66
CA SER A 105 18.54 -6.17 1.23
C SER A 105 18.19 -6.44 -0.24
N LEU A 106 19.16 -6.97 -0.98
CA LEU A 106 19.07 -7.29 -2.41
C LEU A 106 19.36 -8.77 -2.65
N ALA A 107 18.70 -9.33 -3.66
CA ALA A 107 19.09 -10.63 -4.19
C ALA A 107 20.44 -10.52 -4.89
N LYS A 108 21.38 -11.40 -4.55
CA LYS A 108 22.67 -11.49 -5.23
C LYS A 108 22.46 -11.97 -6.66
N GLY A 109 23.06 -11.29 -7.62
CA GLY A 109 23.01 -11.68 -9.02
C GLY A 109 23.86 -10.77 -9.89
N PHE A 110 24.44 -11.35 -10.95
CA PHE A 110 25.18 -10.60 -11.95
C PHE A 110 24.35 -10.48 -13.22
N TYR A 111 24.27 -9.27 -13.76
CA TYR A 111 23.47 -8.99 -14.95
C TYR A 111 24.30 -8.16 -15.92
N TYR A 112 24.33 -8.55 -17.19
CA TYR A 112 25.02 -7.80 -18.22
C TYR A 112 24.10 -6.72 -18.79
N GLU A 113 24.46 -5.45 -18.59
CA GLU A 113 23.75 -4.31 -19.16
C GLU A 113 24.35 -3.97 -20.55
N GLY A 114 23.77 -4.52 -21.61
CA GLY A 114 24.27 -4.36 -22.98
C GLY A 114 24.39 -2.92 -23.47
N ASN A 115 23.56 -2.01 -22.97
CA ASN A 115 23.65 -0.58 -23.34
C ASN A 115 24.94 0.08 -22.83
N LYS A 116 25.41 -0.32 -21.65
CA LYS A 116 26.61 0.24 -21.03
C LYS A 116 27.85 -0.65 -21.23
N GLN A 117 27.65 -1.87 -21.74
CA GLN A 117 28.71 -2.89 -21.84
C GLN A 117 29.32 -3.20 -20.47
N THR A 118 28.51 -3.13 -19.41
CA THR A 118 28.95 -3.34 -18.02
C THR A 118 28.22 -4.49 -17.36
N ILE A 119 28.94 -5.23 -16.51
CA ILE A 119 28.33 -6.23 -15.62
C ILE A 119 27.90 -5.52 -14.33
N CYS A 120 26.62 -5.59 -14.01
CA CYS A 120 26.01 -5.12 -12.78
C CYS A 120 25.97 -6.23 -11.74
N GLY A 121 25.87 -5.87 -10.45
CA GLY A 121 25.81 -6.83 -9.34
C GLY A 121 27.05 -6.85 -8.45
N PHE A 122 28.07 -6.06 -8.78
CA PHE A 122 29.23 -5.84 -7.94
C PHE A 122 28.98 -4.75 -6.88
N GLU A 123 29.73 -4.83 -5.79
CA GLU A 123 29.85 -3.76 -4.82
C GLU A 123 30.39 -2.49 -5.49
N ASP A 124 29.69 -1.40 -5.25
CA ASP A 124 29.94 -0.11 -5.89
C ASP A 124 29.61 1.01 -4.90
N LEU A 125 30.66 1.55 -4.31
CA LEU A 125 30.59 2.61 -3.31
C LEU A 125 30.70 4.01 -3.97
N GLY A 126 30.39 4.11 -5.26
CA GLY A 126 30.44 5.36 -6.01
C GLY A 126 31.86 5.91 -6.08
N HIS A 127 32.07 7.10 -5.51
CA HIS A 127 33.38 7.77 -5.50
C HIS A 127 34.47 7.00 -4.74
N LEU A 128 34.11 6.09 -3.83
CA LEU A 128 35.07 5.24 -3.10
C LEU A 128 35.52 4.02 -3.91
N GLY A 129 34.95 3.81 -5.11
CA GLY A 129 35.35 2.75 -6.03
C GLY A 129 34.47 1.51 -5.97
N LYS A 130 34.83 0.55 -6.84
CA LYS A 130 34.13 -0.73 -7.03
C LYS A 130 35.04 -1.88 -6.64
N THR A 131 34.46 -2.96 -6.13
CA THR A 131 35.21 -4.20 -5.85
C THR A 131 34.59 -5.38 -6.59
N SER A 132 35.31 -6.49 -6.70
CA SER A 132 34.83 -7.73 -7.34
C SER A 132 33.82 -8.51 -6.50
N ARG A 133 33.42 -7.99 -5.32
CA ARG A 133 32.50 -8.67 -4.40
C ARG A 133 31.06 -8.51 -4.89
N PRO A 134 30.22 -9.56 -4.82
CA PRO A 134 28.80 -9.45 -5.17
C PRO A 134 28.06 -8.60 -4.14
N ALA A 135 27.34 -7.58 -4.63
CA ALA A 135 26.47 -6.77 -3.79
C ALA A 135 25.24 -7.57 -3.34
N ASN A 136 24.84 -7.38 -2.08
CA ASN A 136 23.62 -7.95 -1.52
C ASN A 136 22.84 -6.95 -0.66
N HIS A 137 23.33 -5.73 -0.51
CA HIS A 137 22.60 -4.63 0.09
C HIS A 137 22.80 -3.36 -0.73
N ALA A 138 21.87 -2.42 -0.60
CA ALA A 138 22.01 -1.05 -1.07
C ALA A 138 21.78 -0.08 0.09
N LEU A 139 22.80 0.70 0.43
CA LEU A 139 22.66 1.85 1.32
C LEU A 139 22.01 2.99 0.53
N VAL A 140 20.89 3.51 1.00
CA VAL A 140 20.17 4.63 0.36
C VAL A 140 20.23 5.84 1.27
N ILE A 141 20.50 7.01 0.68
CA ILE A 141 20.51 8.28 1.41
C ILE A 141 19.39 9.17 0.89
N MET A 142 18.55 9.62 1.82
CA MET A 142 17.39 10.45 1.55
C MET A 142 17.47 11.77 2.32
N LEU A 143 17.20 12.85 1.61
CA LEU A 143 17.01 14.18 2.17
C LEU A 143 15.54 14.39 2.54
N ARG A 144 15.28 15.02 3.69
CA ARG A 144 13.94 15.43 4.12
C ARG A 144 13.97 16.89 4.57
N GLY A 145 13.04 17.69 4.06
CA GLY A 145 12.82 19.05 4.54
C GLY A 145 12.06 19.08 5.86
N ILE A 146 12.45 19.98 6.76
CA ILE A 146 11.78 20.16 8.07
C ILE A 146 10.59 21.10 7.93
N LYS A 147 10.83 22.36 7.55
CA LYS A 147 9.76 23.36 7.41
C LYS A 147 8.90 23.11 6.18
N ARG A 148 9.55 22.86 5.03
CA ARG A 148 8.87 22.50 3.78
C ARG A 148 8.82 20.97 3.68
N SER A 149 7.62 20.41 3.54
CA SER A 149 7.45 18.96 3.38
C SER A 149 7.89 18.53 1.98
N PHE A 150 9.17 18.18 1.83
CA PHE A 150 9.70 17.53 0.63
C PHE A 150 10.64 16.41 1.02
N LYS A 151 10.80 15.43 0.13
CA LYS A 151 11.75 14.32 0.29
C LYS A 151 12.40 14.01 -1.04
N GLN A 152 13.69 13.74 -1.01
CA GLN A 152 14.46 13.46 -2.23
C GLN A 152 15.53 12.42 -1.93
N VAL A 153 15.56 11.33 -2.69
CA VAL A 153 16.68 10.39 -2.66
C VAL A 153 17.88 11.05 -3.32
N LEU A 154 18.99 11.15 -2.61
CA LEU A 154 20.22 11.79 -3.08
C LEU A 154 21.10 10.80 -3.84
N GLY A 155 21.16 9.57 -3.36
CA GLY A 155 22.05 8.56 -3.90
C GLY A 155 21.86 7.20 -3.26
N TYR A 156 22.50 6.20 -3.86
CA TYR A 156 22.55 4.83 -3.36
C TYR A 156 23.95 4.24 -3.54
N TYR A 157 24.33 3.30 -2.70
CA TYR A 157 25.63 2.63 -2.72
C TYR A 157 25.42 1.12 -2.57
N PHE A 158 26.01 0.33 -3.46
CA PHE A 158 25.90 -1.12 -3.39
C PHE A 158 26.98 -1.67 -2.48
N THR A 159 26.59 -2.46 -1.48
CA THR A 159 27.49 -3.01 -0.45
C THR A 159 27.46 -4.54 -0.47
N SER A 160 28.60 -5.17 -0.21
CA SER A 160 28.69 -6.61 0.04
C SER A 160 28.70 -6.86 1.55
N SER A 161 27.62 -7.43 2.06
CA SER A 161 27.28 -7.62 3.47
C SER A 161 27.01 -6.31 4.20
N VAL A 162 27.93 -5.86 5.05
CA VAL A 162 27.80 -4.65 5.86
C VAL A 162 28.81 -3.63 5.36
N ILE A 163 28.41 -2.38 5.24
CA ILE A 163 29.34 -1.31 4.88
C ILE A 163 30.44 -1.16 5.95
N SER A 164 31.65 -0.76 5.56
CA SER A 164 32.67 -0.45 6.58
C SER A 164 32.33 0.85 7.29
N THR A 165 32.58 0.90 8.59
CA THR A 165 32.38 2.11 9.41
C THR A 165 33.09 3.33 8.83
N ILE A 166 34.30 3.12 8.28
CA ILE A 166 35.12 4.17 7.66
C ILE A 166 34.44 4.70 6.38
N HIS A 167 33.96 3.80 5.51
CA HIS A 167 33.30 4.21 4.26
C HIS A 167 31.96 4.90 4.54
N LEU A 168 31.15 4.39 5.47
CA LEU A 168 29.89 5.02 5.85
C LEU A 168 30.12 6.43 6.39
N LYS A 169 31.10 6.61 7.27
CA LYS A 169 31.50 7.91 7.79
C LYS A 169 31.88 8.88 6.65
N HIS A 170 32.71 8.43 5.70
CA HIS A 170 33.09 9.26 4.54
C HIS A 170 31.88 9.65 3.70
N ILE A 171 30.97 8.72 3.45
CA ILE A 171 29.75 8.95 2.69
C ILE A 171 28.85 10.00 3.38
N ILE A 172 28.64 9.87 4.70
CA ILE A 172 27.84 10.84 5.49
C ILE A 172 28.49 12.22 5.42
N THR A 173 29.79 12.32 5.72
CA THR A 173 30.52 13.59 5.70
C THR A 173 30.50 14.24 4.32
N ASN A 174 30.73 13.46 3.26
CA ASN A 174 30.69 13.96 1.88
C ASN A 174 29.30 14.47 1.51
N THR A 175 28.25 13.72 1.87
CA THR A 175 26.86 14.12 1.60
C THR A 175 26.51 15.44 2.30
N ILE A 176 26.88 15.59 3.58
CA ILE A 176 26.63 16.83 4.33
C ILE A 176 27.36 18.01 3.70
N LYS A 177 28.63 17.83 3.31
CA LYS A 177 29.42 18.86 2.62
C LYS A 177 28.78 19.31 1.30
N GLU A 178 28.35 18.36 0.45
CA GLU A 178 27.68 18.67 -0.81
C GLU A 178 26.38 19.44 -0.60
N LEU A 179 25.57 19.07 0.40
CA LEU A 179 24.32 19.77 0.71
C LEU A 179 24.57 21.18 1.27
N GLN A 180 25.58 21.35 2.11
CA GLN A 180 25.99 22.67 2.62
C GLN A 180 26.51 23.58 1.51
N ASN A 181 27.28 23.04 0.57
CA ASN A 181 27.75 23.78 -0.61
C ASN A 181 26.60 24.27 -1.51
N ILE A 182 25.48 23.56 -1.52
CA ILE A 182 24.27 23.95 -2.24
C ILE A 182 23.50 25.08 -1.51
N GLY A 183 23.78 25.28 -0.21
CA GLY A 183 23.12 26.28 0.63
C GLY A 183 22.05 25.70 1.57
N LEU A 184 21.97 24.38 1.72
CA LEU A 184 21.09 23.74 2.70
C LEU A 184 21.75 23.66 4.07
N LYS A 185 20.93 23.73 5.12
CA LYS A 185 21.35 23.64 6.52
C LYS A 185 20.94 22.27 7.06
N VAL A 186 21.88 21.34 7.10
CA VAL A 186 21.64 20.00 7.66
C VAL A 186 21.67 20.07 9.19
N ILE A 187 20.53 19.79 9.83
CA ILE A 187 20.44 19.83 11.31
C ILE A 187 20.67 18.46 11.94
N ALA A 188 20.23 17.38 11.28
CA ALA A 188 20.30 16.06 11.88
C ALA A 188 20.49 14.93 10.87
N THR A 189 21.13 13.86 11.33
CA THR A 189 21.16 12.55 10.68
C THR A 189 20.19 11.58 11.36
N ILE A 190 19.51 10.75 10.58
CA ILE A 190 18.53 9.77 11.04
C ILE A 190 18.91 8.39 10.47
N CYS A 191 19.07 7.40 11.34
CA CYS A 191 19.33 6.03 10.93
C CYS A 191 18.80 5.01 11.93
N ASP A 192 18.85 3.72 11.58
CA ASP A 192 18.57 2.65 12.51
C ASP A 192 19.73 2.44 13.52
N GLN A 193 19.55 1.47 14.42
CA GLN A 193 20.55 1.11 15.44
C GLN A 193 21.52 0.01 14.98
N GLY A 194 21.80 -0.12 13.68
CA GLY A 194 22.81 -1.04 13.17
C GLY A 194 24.18 -0.79 13.81
N THR A 195 24.96 -1.85 14.09
CA THR A 195 26.27 -1.74 14.77
C THR A 195 27.24 -0.83 14.04
N THR A 196 27.26 -0.91 12.70
CA THR A 196 28.08 -0.05 11.84
C THR A 196 27.62 1.40 11.88
N ASN A 197 26.30 1.64 11.88
CA ASN A 197 25.72 2.98 11.95
C ASN A 197 26.09 3.66 13.27
N GLN A 198 25.92 2.94 14.38
CA GLN A 198 26.34 3.40 15.71
C GLN A 198 27.84 3.70 15.77
N ALA A 199 28.68 2.81 15.23
CA ALA A 199 30.13 2.98 15.23
C ALA A 199 30.57 4.19 14.37
N ALA A 200 29.93 4.42 13.22
CA ALA A 200 30.29 5.51 12.31
C ALA A 200 29.90 6.87 12.91
N LEU A 201 28.71 6.96 13.49
CA LEU A 201 28.21 8.16 14.14
C LEU A 201 28.97 8.46 15.43
N SER A 202 29.26 7.45 16.25
CA SER A 202 30.09 7.63 17.45
C SER A 202 31.50 8.11 17.10
N ALA A 203 32.09 7.60 16.01
CA ALA A 203 33.38 8.07 15.53
C ALA A 203 33.34 9.54 15.06
N LEU A 204 32.23 10.03 14.51
CA LEU A 204 32.04 11.44 14.16
C LEU A 204 31.85 12.30 15.41
N CYS A 205 31.03 11.85 16.36
CA CYS A 205 30.81 12.56 17.62
C CYS A 205 32.11 12.70 18.42
N ASN A 206 32.91 11.65 18.51
CA ASN A 206 34.17 11.65 19.28
C ASN A 206 35.24 12.58 18.68
N GLU A 207 35.21 12.85 17.36
CA GLU A 207 36.11 13.83 16.75
C GLU A 207 35.80 15.26 17.17
N THR A 208 34.53 15.54 17.44
CA THR A 208 34.05 16.85 17.88
C THR A 208 34.13 16.98 19.40
N ASN A 209 33.58 16.00 20.10
CA ASN A 209 33.42 15.96 21.55
C ASN A 209 34.52 15.10 22.18
N LYS A 210 35.72 15.69 22.32
CA LYS A 210 36.91 15.00 22.86
C LYS A 210 36.76 14.47 24.29
N ASN A 211 35.81 15.01 25.06
CA ASN A 211 35.52 14.59 26.43
C ASN A 211 34.46 13.47 26.51
N GLY A 212 33.96 12.98 25.37
CA GLY A 212 32.93 11.96 25.29
C GLY A 212 31.52 12.48 25.62
N GLY A 213 30.49 11.79 25.13
CA GLY A 213 29.10 11.94 25.62
C GLY A 213 28.14 12.84 24.83
N GLY A 214 28.53 13.37 23.66
CA GLY A 214 27.63 14.15 22.79
C GLY A 214 27.01 13.32 21.66
N TYR A 215 25.73 13.57 21.37
CA TYR A 215 25.01 13.03 20.19
C TYR A 215 25.04 14.01 19.02
N ASP A 216 26.13 14.75 18.88
CA ASP A 216 26.31 15.79 17.89
C ASP A 216 27.75 15.82 17.39
N PHE A 217 27.92 16.31 16.16
CA PHE A 217 29.22 16.51 15.53
C PHE A 217 29.19 17.76 14.64
N ILE A 218 30.37 18.34 14.38
CA ILE A 218 30.47 19.59 13.59
C ILE A 218 31.04 19.30 12.21
N ILE A 219 30.36 19.78 11.16
CA ILE A 219 30.86 19.81 9.77
C ILE A 219 30.70 21.23 9.22
N ASN A 220 31.80 21.80 8.73
CA ASN A 220 31.88 23.18 8.19
C ASN A 220 31.26 24.22 9.14
N ASN A 221 31.63 24.18 10.42
CA ASN A 221 31.12 25.07 11.48
C ASN A 221 29.61 24.99 11.74
N GLN A 222 28.93 23.93 11.26
CA GLN A 222 27.54 23.65 11.58
C GLN A 222 27.44 22.38 12.43
N THR A 223 26.73 22.47 13.54
CA THR A 223 26.40 21.32 14.39
C THR A 223 25.31 20.47 13.74
N VAL A 224 25.55 19.15 13.70
CA VAL A 224 24.62 18.14 13.20
C VAL A 224 24.34 17.15 14.32
N PHE A 225 23.06 16.98 14.66
CA PHE A 225 22.60 16.06 15.69
C PHE A 225 22.38 14.65 15.14
N VAL A 226 22.62 13.65 15.96
CA VAL A 226 22.38 12.24 15.67
C VAL A 226 21.05 11.82 16.27
N ILE A 227 20.14 11.34 15.44
CA ILE A 227 18.84 10.83 15.85
C ILE A 227 18.73 9.38 15.36
N TYR A 228 18.27 8.49 16.22
CA TYR A 228 17.93 7.12 15.83
C TYR A 228 16.44 7.01 15.48
N ASP A 229 16.12 6.10 14.56
CA ASP A 229 14.74 5.80 14.18
C ASP A 229 13.91 5.39 15.41
N VAL A 230 12.96 6.25 15.77
CA VAL A 230 12.09 6.14 16.93
C VAL A 230 11.17 4.90 16.87
N PRO A 231 10.45 4.62 15.76
CA PRO A 231 9.79 3.34 15.53
C PRO A 231 10.69 2.11 15.78
N HIS A 232 11.95 2.14 15.33
CA HIS A 232 12.91 1.06 15.56
C HIS A 232 13.31 0.96 17.03
N LEU A 233 13.51 2.08 17.73
CA LEU A 233 13.77 2.11 19.17
C LEU A 233 12.65 1.45 19.97
N LEU A 234 11.39 1.81 19.70
CA LEU A 234 10.23 1.21 20.37
C LEU A 234 10.18 -0.32 20.17
N LYS A 235 10.38 -0.76 18.93
CA LYS A 235 10.47 -2.18 18.57
C LYS A 235 11.60 -2.88 19.33
N ASN A 236 12.77 -2.26 19.44
CA ASN A 236 13.92 -2.81 20.15
C ASN A 236 13.66 -2.89 21.65
N THR A 237 13.08 -1.85 22.26
CA THR A 237 12.65 -1.86 23.67
C THR A 237 11.70 -3.00 23.95
N ARG A 238 10.68 -3.19 23.10
CA ARG A 238 9.77 -4.35 23.19
C ARG A 238 10.54 -5.67 23.04
N ASN A 239 11.45 -5.78 22.09
CA ASN A 239 12.23 -7.00 21.87
C ASN A 239 13.19 -7.32 23.03
N CYS A 240 13.69 -6.31 23.74
CA CYS A 240 14.43 -6.48 24.99
C CYS A 240 13.52 -7.08 26.07
N LEU A 241 12.29 -6.57 26.24
CA LEU A 241 11.32 -7.15 27.18
C LEU A 241 10.96 -8.62 26.90
N ILE A 242 11.05 -9.07 25.63
CA ILE A 242 10.87 -10.50 25.28
C ILE A 242 12.00 -11.35 25.85
N LYS A 243 13.24 -10.84 25.83
CA LYS A 243 14.43 -11.60 26.21
C LYS A 243 14.75 -11.49 27.70
N CYS A 244 14.51 -10.34 28.31
CA CYS A 244 14.90 -10.06 29.69
C CYS A 244 13.89 -9.11 30.38
N LYS A 245 14.04 -8.98 31.70
CA LYS A 245 13.42 -7.89 32.47
C LYS A 245 14.25 -6.62 32.31
N ILE A 246 13.59 -5.47 32.22
CA ILE A 246 14.25 -4.17 32.14
C ILE A 246 14.19 -3.51 33.52
N GLU A 247 15.34 -3.09 34.04
CA GLU A 247 15.44 -2.23 35.22
C GLU A 247 15.55 -0.77 34.76
N PHE A 248 14.63 0.09 35.20
CA PHE A 248 14.53 1.48 34.74
C PHE A 248 14.57 2.51 35.89
N GLY A 249 14.75 2.03 37.12
CA GLY A 249 14.91 2.83 38.33
C GLY A 249 15.29 1.92 39.49
N LEU A 250 15.65 2.49 40.64
CA LEU A 250 16.02 1.74 41.86
C LEU A 250 14.95 0.69 42.20
N ASN A 251 15.29 -0.60 42.04
CA ASN A 251 14.41 -1.75 42.28
C ASN A 251 13.09 -1.77 41.46
N LYS A 252 13.01 -1.01 40.36
CA LYS A 252 11.83 -1.02 39.46
C LYS A 252 12.10 -1.88 38.23
N PHE A 253 11.26 -2.90 38.02
CA PHE A 253 11.42 -3.88 36.95
C PHE A 253 10.19 -3.98 36.05
N ALA A 254 10.41 -3.86 34.74
CA ALA A 254 9.41 -4.13 33.72
C ALA A 254 9.56 -5.55 33.16
N LYS A 255 8.43 -6.27 33.04
CA LYS A 255 8.39 -7.65 32.51
C LYS A 255 7.29 -7.82 31.49
N LEU A 256 7.61 -8.46 30.36
CA LEU A 256 6.59 -8.80 29.35
C LEU A 256 5.53 -9.77 29.88
N GLY A 257 5.88 -10.62 30.85
CA GLY A 257 4.92 -11.52 31.49
C GLY A 257 3.75 -10.77 32.14
N HIS A 258 3.97 -9.58 32.73
CA HIS A 258 2.88 -8.78 33.28
C HIS A 258 1.93 -8.27 32.18
N ILE A 259 2.47 -7.88 31.02
CA ILE A 259 1.69 -7.44 29.86
C ILE A 259 0.85 -8.60 29.29
N GLN A 260 1.44 -9.79 29.17
CA GLN A 260 0.73 -10.98 28.71
C GLN A 260 -0.38 -11.38 29.70
N ASN A 261 -0.08 -11.39 31.01
CA ASN A 261 -1.05 -11.71 32.05
C ASN A 261 -2.23 -10.73 32.03
N ALA A 262 -1.98 -9.42 31.88
CA ALA A 262 -3.03 -8.42 31.78
C ALA A 262 -3.92 -8.64 30.54
N TYR A 263 -3.33 -9.01 29.41
CA TYR A 263 -4.09 -9.39 28.22
C TYR A 263 -4.97 -10.63 28.46
N GLU A 264 -4.41 -11.70 29.03
CA GLU A 264 -5.16 -12.93 29.32
C GLU A 264 -6.29 -12.71 30.33
N LEU A 265 -6.07 -11.89 31.36
CA LEU A 265 -7.09 -11.50 32.33
C LEU A 265 -8.21 -10.67 31.68
N ASP A 266 -7.87 -9.70 30.82
CA ASP A 266 -8.88 -8.93 30.08
C ASP A 266 -9.75 -9.83 29.19
N GLN A 267 -9.16 -10.86 28.58
CA GLN A 267 -9.92 -11.81 27.76
C GLN A 267 -10.82 -12.74 28.58
N LYS A 268 -10.42 -13.12 29.81
CA LYS A 268 -11.13 -14.09 30.65
C LYS A 268 -12.18 -13.45 31.56
N VAL A 269 -11.84 -12.34 32.21
CA VAL A 269 -12.62 -11.76 33.31
C VAL A 269 -13.66 -10.76 32.81
N ARG A 270 -13.38 -10.04 31.72
CA ARG A 270 -14.25 -8.94 31.26
C ARG A 270 -15.14 -9.36 30.10
N THR A 271 -16.42 -9.01 30.18
CA THR A 271 -17.36 -9.08 29.05
C THR A 271 -17.00 -8.04 27.98
N TYR A 272 -16.69 -6.82 28.40
CA TYR A 272 -16.25 -5.74 27.53
C TYR A 272 -14.75 -5.54 27.65
N LYS A 273 -14.04 -6.07 26.66
CA LYS A 273 -12.57 -6.08 26.60
C LYS A 273 -12.02 -4.66 26.50
N GLN A 274 -11.05 -4.34 27.35
CA GLN A 274 -10.30 -3.08 27.31
C GLN A 274 -9.19 -3.15 26.25
N LEU A 275 -8.54 -4.32 26.10
CA LEU A 275 -7.38 -4.52 25.25
C LEU A 275 -7.75 -5.03 23.84
N ARG A 276 -8.75 -4.43 23.20
CA ARG A 276 -9.31 -4.86 21.90
C ARG A 276 -8.31 -4.83 20.75
N LYS A 277 -7.30 -3.95 20.86
CA LYS A 277 -6.25 -3.78 19.84
C LYS A 277 -5.25 -4.93 19.86
N LEU A 278 -5.11 -5.64 20.99
CA LEU A 278 -4.22 -6.78 21.14
C LEU A 278 -4.89 -8.09 20.71
N LYS A 279 -4.08 -9.02 20.19
CA LYS A 279 -4.52 -10.34 19.74
C LYS A 279 -3.59 -11.42 20.30
N GLN A 280 -4.11 -12.62 20.54
CA GLN A 280 -3.34 -13.72 21.13
C GLN A 280 -2.04 -13.99 20.35
N HIS A 281 -2.11 -14.02 19.03
CA HIS A 281 -0.93 -14.28 18.20
C HIS A 281 0.15 -13.20 18.33
N TYR A 282 -0.14 -11.98 18.79
CA TYR A 282 0.88 -10.94 19.01
C TYR A 282 1.90 -11.30 20.11
N PHE A 283 1.58 -12.30 20.93
CA PHE A 283 2.48 -12.87 21.93
C PHE A 283 3.23 -14.12 21.44
N ASN A 284 3.02 -14.53 20.18
CA ASN A 284 3.81 -15.60 19.56
C ASN A 284 5.15 -15.05 19.05
N PHE A 285 6.12 -14.95 19.95
CA PHE A 285 7.44 -14.41 19.62
C PHE A 285 8.37 -15.39 18.89
N ALA A 286 7.92 -16.63 18.61
CA ALA A 286 8.64 -17.51 17.69
C ALA A 286 8.60 -16.96 16.25
N ASP A 287 7.54 -16.23 15.90
CA ASP A 287 7.39 -15.58 14.59
C ASP A 287 8.24 -14.30 14.49
N SER A 288 9.24 -14.31 13.61
CA SER A 288 10.10 -13.17 13.33
C SER A 288 9.34 -11.98 12.74
N TYR A 289 8.25 -12.22 12.00
CA TYR A 289 7.42 -11.16 11.42
C TYR A 289 6.72 -10.33 12.49
N ILE A 290 6.30 -10.97 13.60
CA ILE A 290 5.70 -10.29 14.76
C ILE A 290 6.74 -9.45 15.51
N LYS A 291 7.98 -9.94 15.60
CA LYS A 291 9.11 -9.17 16.16
C LYS A 291 9.46 -7.94 15.34
N MET A 292 9.21 -7.96 14.02
CA MET A 292 9.51 -6.84 13.13
C MET A 292 8.41 -5.77 13.06
N LYS A 293 7.16 -6.10 13.42
CA LYS A 293 6.03 -5.16 13.34
C LYS A 293 6.02 -4.11 14.45
N VAL A 294 6.35 -2.86 14.09
CA VAL A 294 6.25 -1.69 14.98
C VAL A 294 4.84 -1.52 15.54
N LYS A 295 3.80 -1.69 14.71
CA LYS A 295 2.40 -1.60 15.16
C LYS A 295 2.11 -2.50 16.36
N ILE A 296 2.67 -3.71 16.38
CA ILE A 296 2.46 -4.65 17.48
C ILE A 296 3.19 -4.15 18.73
N ALA A 297 4.42 -3.67 18.59
CA ALA A 297 5.18 -3.09 19.70
C ALA A 297 4.46 -1.89 20.33
N ALA A 298 3.95 -0.96 19.50
CA ALA A 298 3.17 0.19 19.97
C ALA A 298 1.88 -0.22 20.68
N GLN A 299 1.16 -1.23 20.18
CA GLN A 299 -0.04 -1.72 20.87
C GLN A 299 0.28 -2.40 22.21
N GLN A 300 1.37 -3.16 22.28
CA GLN A 300 1.82 -3.84 23.50
C GLN A 300 2.33 -2.87 24.56
N LEU A 301 2.96 -1.77 24.14
CA LEU A 301 3.52 -0.74 25.00
C LEU A 301 2.66 0.53 24.97
N SER A 302 1.33 0.38 25.10
CA SER A 302 0.39 1.50 25.07
C SER A 302 -0.16 1.88 26.44
N GLU A 303 -0.61 3.11 26.60
CA GLU A 303 -1.30 3.60 27.80
C GLU A 303 -2.50 2.73 28.18
N SER A 304 -3.22 2.18 27.19
CA SER A 304 -4.33 1.25 27.44
C SER A 304 -3.91 -0.04 28.16
N VAL A 305 -2.68 -0.50 27.91
CA VAL A 305 -2.06 -1.67 28.58
C VAL A 305 -1.61 -1.29 29.98
N ALA A 306 -0.97 -0.12 30.15
CA ALA A 306 -0.60 0.39 31.47
C ALA A 306 -1.82 0.50 32.40
N ALA A 307 -2.90 1.13 31.92
CA ALA A 307 -4.15 1.28 32.68
C ALA A 307 -4.80 -0.06 33.01
N ALA A 308 -4.74 -1.05 32.10
CA ALA A 308 -5.26 -2.39 32.36
C ALA A 308 -4.47 -3.10 33.47
N ILE A 309 -3.13 -3.04 33.43
CA ILE A 309 -2.25 -3.61 34.47
C ILE A 309 -2.54 -2.96 35.83
N GLU A 310 -2.63 -1.63 35.88
CA GLU A 310 -2.96 -0.89 37.09
C GLU A 310 -4.31 -1.31 37.67
N THR A 311 -5.35 -1.38 36.83
CA THR A 311 -6.70 -1.78 37.25
C THR A 311 -6.73 -3.20 37.81
N PHE A 312 -6.09 -4.17 37.13
CA PHE A 312 -6.06 -5.55 37.62
C PHE A 312 -5.24 -5.71 38.89
N THR A 313 -4.21 -4.90 39.08
CA THR A 313 -3.43 -4.88 40.33
C THR A 313 -4.24 -4.28 41.47
N ALA A 314 -4.98 -3.19 41.24
CA ALA A 314 -5.84 -2.57 42.24
C ALA A 314 -6.98 -3.50 42.72
N VAL A 315 -7.50 -4.36 41.84
CA VAL A 315 -8.53 -5.36 42.18
C VAL A 315 -7.93 -6.63 42.80
N GLY A 316 -6.60 -6.72 42.93
CA GLY A 316 -5.90 -7.88 43.52
C GLY A 316 -5.80 -9.10 42.60
N LEU A 317 -6.01 -8.93 41.28
CA LEU A 317 -5.87 -9.99 40.27
C LEU A 317 -4.44 -10.12 39.72
N MET A 318 -3.58 -9.14 40.02
CA MET A 318 -2.17 -9.12 39.61
C MET A 318 -1.27 -8.74 40.80
N PRO A 319 -0.02 -9.20 40.81
CA PRO A 319 0.95 -8.88 41.86
C PRO A 319 1.30 -7.38 41.86
N THR A 320 1.64 -6.81 43.02
CA THR A 320 1.94 -5.37 43.16
C THR A 320 3.15 -4.94 42.34
N GLU A 321 4.08 -5.85 42.07
CA GLU A 321 5.24 -5.65 41.19
C GLU A 321 4.83 -5.35 39.74
N ALA A 322 3.60 -5.68 39.33
CA ALA A 322 3.10 -5.34 38.01
C ALA A 322 2.92 -3.82 37.80
N LEU A 323 2.74 -3.04 38.88
CA LEU A 323 2.67 -1.57 38.81
C LEU A 323 3.95 -0.96 38.23
N HIS A 324 5.11 -1.56 38.51
CA HIS A 324 6.37 -1.12 37.89
C HIS A 324 6.34 -1.28 36.36
N THR A 325 5.69 -2.32 35.85
CA THR A 325 5.54 -2.50 34.40
C THR A 325 4.51 -1.53 33.82
N ALA A 326 3.43 -1.22 34.54
CA ALA A 326 2.46 -0.20 34.12
C ALA A 326 3.14 1.17 33.98
N GLU A 327 3.93 1.59 34.98
CA GLU A 327 4.69 2.84 34.95
C GLU A 327 5.65 2.89 33.76
N PHE A 328 6.43 1.82 33.55
CA PHE A 328 7.35 1.74 32.42
C PHE A 328 6.63 1.85 31.07
N VAL A 329 5.54 1.10 30.89
CA VAL A 329 4.77 1.11 29.65
C VAL A 329 4.19 2.50 29.38
N HIS A 330 3.64 3.15 30.41
CA HIS A 330 3.12 4.52 30.29
C HIS A 330 4.22 5.52 29.89
N GLN A 331 5.40 5.46 30.53
CA GLN A 331 6.53 6.33 30.19
C GLN A 331 6.98 6.12 28.73
N ILE A 332 7.12 4.88 28.29
CA ILE A 332 7.51 4.58 26.90
C ILE A 332 6.47 5.07 25.89
N ASP A 333 5.17 4.91 26.18
CA ASP A 333 4.09 5.39 25.33
C ASP A 333 4.14 6.91 25.18
N LYS A 334 4.26 7.66 26.30
CA LYS A 334 4.38 9.13 26.26
C LYS A 334 5.64 9.62 25.54
N ILE A 335 6.77 8.93 25.71
CA ILE A 335 8.00 9.24 24.98
C ILE A 335 7.80 8.99 23.48
N PHE A 336 7.22 7.85 23.11
CA PHE A 336 7.00 7.49 21.72
C PHE A 336 6.04 8.48 21.04
N ASP A 337 4.93 8.83 21.69
CA ASP A 337 3.98 9.82 21.19
C ASP A 337 4.65 11.18 21.00
N SER A 338 5.39 11.68 22.00
CA SER A 338 6.12 12.97 21.89
C SER A 338 7.10 13.02 20.72
N LEU A 339 7.77 11.90 20.41
CA LEU A 339 8.74 11.78 19.33
C LEU A 339 8.12 11.45 17.97
N ASN A 340 6.83 11.09 17.92
CA ASN A 340 6.13 10.65 16.72
C ASN A 340 4.86 11.48 16.44
N ASP A 341 4.62 12.55 17.20
CA ASP A 341 3.46 13.41 17.03
C ASP A 341 3.62 14.32 15.80
N PHE A 342 3.03 13.89 14.70
CA PHE A 342 2.83 14.69 13.49
C PHE A 342 1.55 15.54 13.55
N THR A 343 0.69 15.31 14.55
CA THR A 343 -0.67 15.85 14.62
C THR A 343 -0.66 17.35 14.82
N ILE A 344 0.23 17.86 15.68
CA ILE A 344 0.41 19.32 15.90
C ILE A 344 0.80 20.04 14.60
N PHE A 345 1.53 19.38 13.70
CA PHE A 345 1.95 19.98 12.42
C PHE A 345 0.84 19.92 11.36
N ILE A 346 -0.02 18.91 11.38
CA ILE A 346 -1.20 18.81 10.50
C ILE A 346 -2.28 19.79 10.97
N ASP A 347 -2.55 19.85 12.28
CA ASP A 347 -3.54 20.75 12.88
C ASP A 347 -3.14 22.23 12.72
N ALA A 348 -1.84 22.53 12.66
CA ALA A 348 -1.34 23.89 12.37
C ALA A 348 -1.34 24.25 10.87
N ILE A 349 -1.44 23.27 9.96
CA ILE A 349 -1.50 23.47 8.51
C ILE A 349 -2.94 23.44 8.00
N ASP A 350 -3.87 22.83 8.75
CA ASP A 350 -5.26 22.65 8.33
C ASP A 350 -6.30 23.25 9.30
N PRO A 351 -6.27 24.57 9.58
CA PRO A 351 -7.39 25.22 10.27
C PRO A 351 -8.62 25.44 9.34
N VAL A 352 -8.59 25.04 8.07
CA VAL A 352 -9.65 25.34 7.08
C VAL A 352 -9.89 24.19 6.10
N GLN A 353 -10.38 23.02 6.55
CA GLN A 353 -11.15 22.07 5.71
C GLN A 353 -12.17 21.24 6.52
N ASN A 354 -12.89 21.88 7.44
CA ASN A 354 -14.15 21.35 7.99
C ASN A 354 -15.29 22.34 7.77
N GLN A 355 -15.50 22.71 6.50
CA GLN A 355 -16.74 23.31 6.01
C GLN A 355 -17.10 22.63 4.69
N ASP A 356 -18.13 21.79 4.76
CA ASP A 356 -19.14 21.56 3.72
C ASP A 356 -18.65 21.13 2.33
N CYS A 357 -18.49 19.81 2.14
CA CYS A 357 -18.65 19.17 0.83
C CYS A 357 -20.10 18.68 0.67
N GLU A 358 -21.04 19.64 0.62
CA GLU A 358 -22.43 19.43 0.22
C GLU A 358 -22.83 20.31 -0.97
N VAL A 359 -21.97 20.55 -1.97
CA VAL A 359 -22.42 21.17 -3.22
C VAL A 359 -21.58 20.70 -4.41
N MET A 360 -21.95 19.56 -5.02
CA MET A 360 -21.73 19.34 -6.46
C MET A 360 -22.51 18.10 -6.97
N ASP A 361 -23.84 18.08 -6.79
CA ASP A 361 -24.67 17.01 -7.41
C ASP A 361 -25.91 17.55 -8.13
N SER A 362 -25.89 18.84 -8.50
CA SER A 362 -26.97 19.48 -9.25
C SER A 362 -26.41 20.23 -10.44
N MET A 363 -26.07 19.53 -11.53
CA MET A 363 -26.05 20.06 -12.91
C MET A 363 -25.50 19.00 -13.86
N LEU A 364 -26.36 18.05 -14.26
CA LEU A 364 -26.24 17.26 -15.48
C LEU A 364 -27.57 16.53 -15.73
N TYR A 365 -28.57 17.30 -16.15
CA TYR A 365 -29.72 16.77 -16.87
C TYR A 365 -29.73 17.40 -18.27
N ASP A 366 -30.19 16.59 -19.22
CA ASP A 366 -30.52 16.87 -20.62
C ASP A 366 -29.42 16.64 -21.68
N MET A 367 -29.32 15.39 -22.15
CA MET A 367 -29.32 14.99 -23.58
C MET A 367 -29.75 13.51 -23.72
N PRO A 368 -30.37 13.06 -24.84
CA PRO A 368 -31.29 11.91 -24.87
C PRO A 368 -30.65 10.51 -25.03
N GLN A 369 -31.16 9.57 -24.21
CA GLN A 369 -31.39 8.13 -24.40
C GLN A 369 -30.23 7.18 -24.80
N PHE A 370 -29.39 6.83 -23.82
CA PHE A 370 -28.98 5.46 -23.45
C PHE A 370 -28.34 5.56 -22.06
N SER A 371 -28.93 4.95 -21.02
CA SER A 371 -28.57 5.27 -19.63
C SER A 371 -27.16 4.77 -19.27
N ALA A 372 -26.35 5.61 -18.59
CA ALA A 372 -25.03 5.21 -18.09
C ALA A 372 -25.11 4.06 -17.07
N ASP A 373 -26.25 3.94 -16.40
CA ASP A 373 -26.57 2.85 -15.48
C ASP A 373 -26.66 1.50 -16.20
N ASP A 374 -27.27 1.45 -17.40
CA ASP A 374 -27.31 0.23 -18.22
C ASP A 374 -25.91 -0.27 -18.60
N LEU A 375 -24.97 0.65 -18.87
CA LEU A 375 -23.60 0.29 -19.23
C LEU A 375 -22.85 -0.34 -18.04
N ILE A 376 -23.03 0.21 -16.84
CA ILE A 376 -22.40 -0.29 -15.61
C ILE A 376 -23.01 -1.64 -15.22
N GLU A 377 -24.33 -1.79 -15.31
CA GLU A 377 -25.02 -3.05 -15.04
C GLU A 377 -24.62 -4.17 -16.02
N ASN A 378 -24.47 -3.84 -17.30
CA ASN A 378 -24.06 -4.80 -18.32
C ASN A 378 -22.62 -5.27 -18.10
N GLN A 379 -21.72 -4.39 -17.66
CA GLN A 379 -20.34 -4.77 -17.33
C GLN A 379 -20.26 -5.62 -16.04
N ALA A 380 -21.07 -5.33 -15.03
CA ALA A 380 -21.18 -6.16 -13.84
C ALA A 380 -21.74 -7.56 -14.16
N SER A 381 -22.76 -7.62 -15.02
CA SER A 381 -23.36 -8.88 -15.49
C SER A 381 -22.35 -9.71 -16.29
N ALA A 382 -21.54 -9.08 -17.14
CA ALA A 382 -20.47 -9.74 -17.88
C ALA A 382 -19.38 -10.31 -16.97
N TYR A 383 -19.06 -9.61 -15.87
CA TYR A 383 -18.14 -10.10 -14.88
C TYR A 383 -18.66 -11.36 -14.16
N VAL A 384 -19.92 -11.34 -13.73
CA VAL A 384 -20.56 -12.48 -13.07
C VAL A 384 -20.69 -13.66 -14.04
N ALA A 385 -21.06 -13.39 -15.30
CA ALA A 385 -21.11 -14.40 -16.36
C ALA A 385 -19.74 -15.09 -16.54
N GLY A 386 -18.65 -14.33 -16.66
CA GLY A 386 -17.31 -14.89 -16.77
C GLY A 386 -16.87 -15.72 -15.56
N TYR A 387 -17.30 -15.34 -14.36
CA TYR A 387 -17.08 -16.11 -13.13
C TYR A 387 -17.84 -17.45 -13.14
N ILE A 388 -19.11 -17.42 -13.54
CA ILE A 388 -19.94 -18.64 -13.63
C ILE A 388 -19.34 -19.59 -14.66
N LEU A 389 -19.01 -19.11 -15.86
CA LEU A 389 -18.42 -19.94 -16.91
C LEU A 389 -17.12 -20.61 -16.48
N LYS A 390 -16.25 -19.89 -15.77
CA LYS A 390 -15.04 -20.47 -15.20
C LYS A 390 -15.36 -21.58 -14.20
N ALA A 391 -16.36 -21.37 -13.34
CA ALA A 391 -16.76 -22.34 -12.34
C ALA A 391 -17.50 -23.55 -12.93
N LEU A 392 -17.96 -23.49 -14.18
CA LEU A 392 -18.58 -24.63 -14.89
C LEU A 392 -17.54 -25.61 -15.44
N SER A 393 -16.27 -25.20 -15.60
CA SER A 393 -15.22 -26.00 -16.25
C SER A 393 -15.71 -26.58 -17.58
N LEU A 394 -16.08 -25.70 -18.53
CA LEU A 394 -16.66 -26.09 -19.82
C LEU A 394 -15.81 -27.19 -20.51
N PRO A 395 -16.42 -28.29 -20.98
CA PRO A 395 -15.71 -29.35 -21.69
C PRO A 395 -15.18 -28.84 -23.04
N ASP A 396 -14.22 -29.57 -23.62
CA ASP A 396 -13.65 -29.31 -24.96
C ASP A 396 -14.63 -29.65 -26.10
N CYS A 397 -15.85 -29.10 -26.02
CA CYS A 397 -16.89 -29.22 -27.02
C CYS A 397 -17.02 -27.89 -27.78
N VAL A 398 -16.70 -27.91 -29.07
CA VAL A 398 -16.72 -26.73 -29.95
C VAL A 398 -18.11 -26.07 -30.02
N ALA A 399 -19.18 -26.87 -29.98
CA ALA A 399 -20.56 -26.35 -29.98
C ALA A 399 -20.85 -25.54 -28.70
N CYS A 400 -20.50 -26.09 -27.53
CA CYS A 400 -20.71 -25.42 -26.25
C CYS A 400 -19.81 -24.19 -26.09
N GLN A 401 -18.53 -24.27 -26.47
CA GLN A 401 -17.61 -23.14 -26.37
C GLN A 401 -18.07 -21.95 -27.24
N ASN A 402 -18.55 -22.19 -28.47
CA ASN A 402 -19.08 -21.13 -29.33
C ASN A 402 -20.40 -20.53 -28.80
N GLN A 403 -21.18 -21.29 -28.03
CA GLN A 403 -22.46 -20.84 -27.48
C GLN A 403 -22.33 -20.10 -26.15
N PHE A 404 -21.24 -20.31 -25.40
CA PHE A 404 -21.02 -19.65 -24.10
C PHE A 404 -19.95 -18.55 -24.14
N LEU A 405 -18.93 -18.68 -24.99
CA LEU A 405 -17.78 -17.78 -25.00
C LEU A 405 -17.85 -16.79 -26.17
N SER A 406 -17.43 -15.55 -25.91
CA SER A 406 -17.22 -14.57 -26.96
C SER A 406 -15.86 -14.80 -27.62
N LYS A 407 -15.82 -14.77 -28.96
CA LYS A 407 -14.56 -14.79 -29.73
C LYS A 407 -13.82 -13.44 -29.68
N ASP A 408 -14.58 -12.35 -29.51
CA ASP A 408 -14.08 -10.99 -29.47
C ASP A 408 -14.43 -10.30 -28.14
N VAL A 409 -13.51 -9.49 -27.62
CA VAL A 409 -13.74 -8.71 -26.40
C VAL A 409 -14.61 -7.50 -26.73
N SER A 410 -15.92 -7.58 -26.43
CA SER A 410 -16.87 -6.47 -26.63
C SER A 410 -16.79 -5.40 -25.52
N ARG A 411 -17.49 -4.27 -25.71
CA ARG A 411 -17.59 -3.19 -24.70
C ARG A 411 -18.17 -3.65 -23.35
N ASN A 412 -18.91 -4.76 -23.33
CA ASN A 412 -19.46 -5.34 -22.10
C ASN A 412 -18.38 -6.00 -21.21
N HIS A 413 -17.19 -6.28 -21.76
CA HIS A 413 -16.13 -7.05 -21.09
C HIS A 413 -15.08 -6.20 -20.36
N ILE A 414 -15.27 -4.89 -20.28
CA ILE A 414 -14.29 -3.95 -19.75
C ILE A 414 -13.87 -4.31 -18.30
N PHE A 415 -14.82 -4.66 -17.42
CA PHE A 415 -14.52 -5.08 -16.05
C PHE A 415 -13.77 -6.42 -15.96
N VAL A 416 -14.02 -7.35 -16.88
CA VAL A 416 -13.31 -8.63 -16.95
C VAL A 416 -11.84 -8.39 -17.32
N ASN A 417 -11.60 -7.52 -18.31
CA ASN A 417 -10.26 -7.18 -18.80
C ASN A 417 -9.39 -6.49 -17.73
N PHE A 418 -9.95 -5.67 -16.84
CA PHE A 418 -9.18 -4.97 -15.81
C PHE A 418 -8.51 -5.88 -14.76
N LYS A 419 -8.97 -7.12 -14.59
CA LYS A 419 -8.53 -8.02 -13.51
C LYS A 419 -7.46 -9.06 -13.95
N GLU A 420 -7.13 -9.16 -15.24
CA GLU A 420 -6.25 -10.19 -15.82
C GLU A 420 -4.75 -9.84 -15.77
N PHE A 421 -4.07 -10.10 -14.64
CA PHE A 421 -2.60 -9.92 -14.61
C PHE A 421 -1.83 -10.87 -13.68
N TYR A 422 -2.49 -11.92 -13.20
CA TYR A 422 -1.84 -13.06 -12.55
C TYR A 422 -2.44 -14.31 -13.19
N ASP A 423 -1.61 -15.07 -13.91
CA ASP A 423 -2.03 -16.11 -14.87
C ASP A 423 -2.87 -17.25 -14.25
N ASP A 424 -2.82 -17.44 -12.94
CA ASP A 424 -3.51 -18.58 -12.30
C ASP A 424 -5.03 -18.38 -12.15
N ASN A 425 -5.56 -17.17 -12.42
CA ASN A 425 -6.97 -16.88 -12.13
C ASN A 425 -7.76 -16.09 -13.20
N ARG A 426 -7.43 -16.27 -14.49
CA ARG A 426 -8.17 -15.66 -15.60
C ARG A 426 -9.67 -16.01 -15.59
N LEU A 427 -10.54 -15.03 -15.87
CA LEU A 427 -11.99 -15.24 -16.06
C LEU A 427 -12.28 -15.42 -17.56
N LEU A 428 -13.37 -16.10 -17.89
CA LEU A 428 -13.75 -16.34 -19.29
C LEU A 428 -14.60 -15.18 -19.82
N TYR A 429 -14.45 -14.85 -21.11
CA TYR A 429 -15.27 -13.83 -21.78
C TYR A 429 -16.59 -14.47 -22.24
N ALA A 430 -17.70 -14.17 -21.56
CA ALA A 430 -19.03 -14.68 -21.89
C ALA A 430 -19.60 -14.01 -23.13
N ASN A 431 -20.38 -14.70 -23.97
CA ASN A 431 -21.07 -14.00 -25.06
C ASN A 431 -22.27 -13.17 -24.55
N ASP A 432 -22.77 -12.26 -25.39
CA ASP A 432 -23.84 -11.32 -24.99
C ASP A 432 -25.14 -12.04 -24.57
N ASN A 433 -25.44 -13.22 -25.13
CA ASN A 433 -26.62 -14.02 -24.73
C ASN A 433 -26.53 -14.49 -23.27
N ILE A 434 -25.34 -14.91 -22.82
CA ILE A 434 -25.12 -15.35 -21.44
C ILE A 434 -25.09 -14.16 -20.48
N ILE A 435 -24.53 -13.03 -20.92
CA ILE A 435 -24.55 -11.78 -20.15
C ILE A 435 -26.00 -11.35 -19.89
N GLU A 436 -26.83 -11.36 -20.93
CA GLU A 436 -28.25 -11.02 -20.85
C GLU A 436 -29.05 -12.01 -20.00
N LEU A 437 -28.77 -13.31 -20.11
CA LEU A 437 -29.36 -14.34 -19.27
C LEU A 437 -29.06 -14.07 -17.77
N VAL A 438 -27.80 -13.83 -17.43
CA VAL A 438 -27.39 -13.52 -16.06
C VAL A 438 -28.05 -12.23 -15.56
N LYS A 439 -28.18 -11.21 -16.42
CA LYS A 439 -28.90 -9.96 -16.09
C LYS A 439 -30.36 -10.22 -15.76
N ARG A 440 -31.08 -10.99 -16.59
CA ARG A 440 -32.50 -11.30 -16.34
C ARG A 440 -32.72 -12.15 -15.10
N ILE A 441 -31.86 -13.15 -14.87
CA ILE A 441 -31.88 -13.96 -13.66
C ILE A 441 -31.66 -13.06 -12.43
N HIS A 442 -30.72 -12.11 -12.50
CA HIS A 442 -30.52 -11.16 -11.40
C HIS A 442 -31.77 -10.32 -11.11
N ILE A 443 -32.38 -9.71 -12.12
CA ILE A 443 -33.58 -8.86 -11.97
C ILE A 443 -34.74 -9.66 -11.37
N CYS A 444 -35.13 -10.78 -12.01
CA CYS A 444 -36.25 -11.59 -11.54
C CYS A 444 -35.99 -12.21 -10.15
N GLY A 445 -34.73 -12.55 -9.85
CA GLY A 445 -34.33 -13.07 -8.56
C GLY A 445 -34.52 -12.06 -7.44
N TYR A 446 -34.09 -10.81 -7.65
CA TYR A 446 -34.27 -9.74 -6.67
C TYR A 446 -35.74 -9.40 -6.44
N GLU A 447 -36.55 -9.29 -7.50
CA GLU A 447 -37.99 -9.04 -7.38
C GLU A 447 -38.71 -10.14 -6.59
N PHE A 448 -38.33 -11.40 -6.79
CA PHE A 448 -38.88 -12.52 -6.03
C PHE A 448 -38.43 -12.49 -4.55
N LEU A 449 -37.14 -12.23 -4.32
CA LEU A 449 -36.56 -12.18 -2.97
C LEU A 449 -37.13 -11.04 -2.13
N ASP A 450 -37.43 -9.89 -2.72
CA ASP A 450 -38.09 -8.79 -1.99
C ASP A 450 -39.53 -9.12 -1.57
N LYS A 451 -40.25 -9.95 -2.33
CA LYS A 451 -41.63 -10.37 -2.01
C LYS A 451 -41.69 -11.57 -1.06
N HIS A 452 -40.77 -12.53 -1.23
CA HIS A 452 -40.85 -13.85 -0.59
C HIS A 452 -39.64 -14.19 0.30
N GLY A 453 -38.70 -13.26 0.50
CA GLY A 453 -37.43 -13.52 1.20
C GLY A 453 -37.54 -13.95 2.67
N GLN A 454 -38.72 -13.84 3.27
CA GLN A 454 -38.99 -14.34 4.64
C GLN A 454 -39.46 -15.80 4.67
N GLU A 455 -39.78 -16.40 3.53
CA GLU A 455 -40.31 -17.76 3.45
C GLU A 455 -39.22 -18.83 3.59
N SER A 456 -39.60 -20.02 4.07
CA SER A 456 -38.73 -21.19 4.06
C SER A 456 -38.63 -21.80 2.66
N ASP A 457 -37.49 -22.45 2.39
CA ASP A 457 -37.19 -23.17 1.15
C ASP A 457 -37.09 -22.32 -0.13
N LEU A 458 -36.62 -21.08 0.03
CA LEU A 458 -36.48 -20.07 -1.01
C LEU A 458 -35.64 -20.54 -2.22
N GLU A 459 -34.60 -21.33 -1.96
CA GLU A 459 -33.68 -21.87 -2.98
C GLU A 459 -34.43 -22.75 -3.99
N ASN A 460 -35.27 -23.68 -3.51
CA ASN A 460 -36.05 -24.57 -4.37
C ASN A 460 -37.17 -23.80 -5.09
N LYS A 461 -37.80 -22.83 -4.42
CA LYS A 461 -38.84 -21.99 -5.04
C LYS A 461 -38.30 -21.14 -6.19
N ILE A 462 -37.13 -20.55 -6.01
CA ILE A 462 -36.46 -19.78 -7.07
C ILE A 462 -36.00 -20.71 -8.21
N LYS A 463 -35.44 -21.89 -7.89
CA LYS A 463 -35.08 -22.89 -8.90
C LYS A 463 -36.28 -23.32 -9.75
N HIS A 464 -37.44 -23.56 -9.13
CA HIS A 464 -38.68 -23.88 -9.85
C HIS A 464 -39.17 -22.72 -10.74
N LEU A 465 -39.09 -21.48 -10.25
CA LEU A 465 -39.40 -20.29 -11.06
C LEU A 465 -38.49 -20.20 -12.29
N TYR A 466 -37.19 -20.44 -12.12
CA TYR A 466 -36.26 -20.37 -13.23
C TYR A 466 -36.42 -21.51 -14.24
N GLN A 467 -36.67 -22.73 -13.78
CA GLN A 467 -36.97 -23.86 -14.66
C GLN A 467 -38.22 -23.64 -15.52
N ASN A 468 -39.21 -22.90 -15.01
CA ASN A 468 -40.45 -22.60 -15.71
C ASN A 468 -40.34 -21.39 -16.67
N HIS A 469 -39.54 -20.37 -16.33
CA HIS A 469 -39.45 -19.11 -17.08
C HIS A 469 -38.22 -18.96 -17.98
N PHE A 470 -37.13 -19.65 -17.69
CA PHE A 470 -35.86 -19.50 -18.40
C PHE A 470 -35.45 -20.85 -19.02
N LYS A 471 -36.10 -21.23 -20.12
CA LYS A 471 -35.63 -22.33 -20.96
C LYS A 471 -34.42 -21.86 -21.75
N ILE A 472 -33.24 -22.37 -21.41
CA ILE A 472 -32.03 -22.22 -22.19
C ILE A 472 -31.97 -23.41 -23.15
N ASP A 473 -31.86 -23.18 -24.45
CA ASP A 473 -31.80 -24.26 -25.43
C ASP A 473 -30.58 -25.18 -25.18
N ASN A 474 -30.79 -26.49 -25.25
CA ASN A 474 -29.71 -27.47 -25.04
C ASN A 474 -28.58 -27.23 -26.05
N CYS A 475 -27.37 -26.97 -25.54
CA CYS A 475 -26.22 -26.62 -26.38
C CYS A 475 -25.70 -27.77 -27.24
N CYS A 476 -25.91 -29.01 -26.78
CA CYS A 476 -25.66 -30.23 -27.54
C CYS A 476 -26.47 -31.40 -26.96
N SER A 477 -26.51 -32.52 -27.67
CA SER A 477 -27.19 -33.75 -27.24
C SER A 477 -26.55 -34.45 -26.04
N GLU A 478 -25.31 -34.07 -25.66
CA GLU A 478 -24.51 -34.75 -24.64
C GLU A 478 -24.33 -33.96 -23.33
N HIS A 479 -24.50 -32.63 -23.33
CA HIS A 479 -24.23 -31.78 -22.17
C HIS A 479 -25.39 -30.83 -21.86
N ASN A 480 -25.96 -30.94 -20.65
CA ASN A 480 -27.01 -30.06 -20.13
C ASN A 480 -26.45 -29.17 -19.00
N PHE A 481 -26.20 -27.90 -19.28
CA PHE A 481 -25.63 -26.94 -18.32
C PHE A 481 -26.70 -26.12 -17.58
N ASN A 482 -27.97 -26.29 -17.91
CA ASN A 482 -29.05 -25.41 -17.44
C ASN A 482 -29.21 -25.49 -15.93
N GLU A 483 -29.25 -26.70 -15.36
CA GLU A 483 -29.38 -26.88 -13.92
C GLU A 483 -28.18 -26.31 -13.16
N ILE A 484 -26.97 -26.45 -13.70
CA ILE A 484 -25.73 -26.00 -13.04
C ILE A 484 -25.61 -24.47 -13.07
N ILE A 485 -25.96 -23.84 -14.19
CA ILE A 485 -25.98 -22.37 -14.31
C ILE A 485 -27.02 -21.79 -13.35
N VAL A 486 -28.23 -22.35 -13.35
CA VAL A 486 -29.31 -21.92 -12.45
C VAL A 486 -28.89 -22.09 -10.99
N ASP A 487 -28.33 -23.23 -10.61
CA ASP A 487 -27.88 -23.51 -9.24
C ASP A 487 -26.84 -22.48 -8.75
N LYS A 488 -25.82 -22.18 -9.56
CA LYS A 488 -24.80 -21.18 -9.21
C LYS A 488 -25.33 -19.76 -9.18
N CYS A 489 -26.17 -19.38 -10.15
CA CYS A 489 -26.81 -18.06 -10.16
C CYS A 489 -27.70 -17.84 -8.94
N VAL A 490 -28.57 -18.80 -8.61
CA VAL A 490 -29.48 -18.75 -7.45
C VAL A 490 -28.68 -18.56 -6.17
N THR A 491 -27.61 -19.35 -6.01
CA THR A 491 -26.76 -19.30 -4.82
C THR A 491 -26.07 -17.94 -4.66
N LEU A 492 -25.52 -17.39 -5.75
CA LEU A 492 -24.86 -16.07 -5.74
C LEU A 492 -25.85 -14.94 -5.45
N ILE A 493 -27.06 -14.98 -6.03
CA ILE A 493 -28.10 -13.97 -5.84
C ILE A 493 -28.61 -13.97 -4.40
N ILE A 494 -28.91 -15.14 -3.83
CA ILE A 494 -29.34 -15.26 -2.42
C ILE A 494 -28.23 -14.74 -1.48
N TYR A 495 -26.97 -15.10 -1.75
CA TYR A 495 -25.84 -14.61 -0.96
C TYR A 495 -25.73 -13.08 -1.00
N LYS A 496 -25.77 -12.50 -2.20
CA LYS A 496 -25.68 -11.05 -2.40
C LYS A 496 -26.84 -10.32 -1.71
N TYR A 497 -28.08 -10.80 -1.91
CA TYR A 497 -29.29 -10.24 -1.29
C TYR A 497 -29.23 -10.26 0.24
N VAL A 498 -28.85 -11.39 0.84
CA VAL A 498 -28.74 -11.54 2.29
C VAL A 498 -27.67 -10.60 2.86
N ARG A 499 -26.54 -10.44 2.16
CA ARG A 499 -25.48 -9.52 2.57
C ARG A 499 -25.95 -8.07 2.56
N GLU A 500 -26.61 -7.64 1.48
CA GLU A 500 -27.13 -6.27 1.34
C GLU A 500 -28.19 -5.95 2.40
N LYS A 501 -29.14 -6.87 2.65
CA LYS A 501 -30.14 -6.71 3.73
C LYS A 501 -29.54 -6.82 5.15
N HIS A 502 -28.32 -7.32 5.31
CA HIS A 502 -27.62 -7.32 6.61
C HIS A 502 -26.86 -6.00 6.87
N GLU A 503 -26.52 -5.27 5.80
CA GLU A 503 -25.98 -3.91 5.84
C GLU A 503 -27.13 -2.90 6.12
N ASP A 504 -28.33 -3.15 5.56
CA ASP A 504 -29.57 -2.42 5.88
C ASP A 504 -30.28 -2.98 7.13
N LYS A 505 -30.15 -2.33 8.28
CA LYS A 505 -30.66 -2.77 9.61
C LYS A 505 -32.19 -3.03 9.76
N LYS A 506 -33.00 -3.04 8.69
CA LYS A 506 -34.47 -3.10 8.75
C LYS A 506 -35.09 -4.49 8.60
N ASN A 507 -34.46 -5.48 7.95
CA ASN A 507 -35.06 -6.82 7.77
C ASN A 507 -34.04 -7.95 8.04
N LYS A 508 -34.25 -8.72 9.12
CA LYS A 508 -33.38 -9.85 9.49
C LYS A 508 -33.72 -11.11 8.67
N PRO A 509 -32.78 -11.68 7.89
CA PRO A 509 -32.98 -12.95 7.20
C PRO A 509 -33.03 -14.14 8.17
N SER A 510 -33.66 -15.24 7.76
CA SER A 510 -33.89 -16.40 8.64
C SER A 510 -32.59 -17.12 9.05
N LYS A 511 -32.57 -17.68 10.27
CA LYS A 511 -31.38 -18.35 10.87
C LYS A 511 -30.76 -19.44 9.98
N GLY A 512 -31.57 -20.14 9.18
CA GLY A 512 -31.08 -21.16 8.24
C GLY A 512 -30.16 -20.61 7.15
N HIS A 513 -30.38 -19.36 6.72
CA HIS A 513 -29.63 -18.72 5.64
C HIS A 513 -28.29 -18.18 6.16
N THR A 514 -28.26 -17.69 7.40
CA THR A 514 -27.03 -17.29 8.09
C THR A 514 -26.07 -18.47 8.31
N ILE A 515 -26.59 -19.68 8.51
CA ILE A 515 -25.79 -20.90 8.70
C ILE A 515 -25.16 -21.36 7.37
N LYS A 516 -25.88 -21.25 6.24
CA LYS A 516 -25.34 -21.58 4.91
C LYS A 516 -24.23 -20.60 4.47
N MET A 517 -24.32 -19.31 4.80
CA MET A 517 -23.23 -18.34 4.58
C MET A 517 -21.90 -18.78 5.21
N LYS A 518 -21.93 -19.38 6.42
CA LYS A 518 -20.72 -19.88 7.10
C LYS A 518 -20.09 -21.08 6.39
N ARG A 519 -20.88 -21.88 5.65
CA ARG A 519 -20.34 -23.01 4.87
C ARG A 519 -19.60 -22.53 3.62
N PHE A 520 -20.06 -21.47 2.96
CA PHE A 520 -19.38 -20.90 1.79
C PHE A 520 -18.03 -20.24 2.13
N GLN A 521 -17.88 -19.66 3.33
CA GLN A 521 -16.59 -19.13 3.79
C GLN A 521 -15.51 -20.21 3.99
N ASN A 522 -15.92 -21.47 4.18
CA ASN A 522 -15.02 -22.59 4.48
C ASN A 522 -14.73 -23.49 3.28
N ALA A 523 -15.29 -23.20 2.10
CA ALA A 523 -15.06 -23.94 0.86
C ALA A 523 -14.08 -23.22 -0.10
N HIS A 524 -13.29 -22.27 0.43
CA HIS A 524 -12.24 -21.55 -0.29
C HIS A 524 -10.87 -22.13 -0.01
#